data_AF-A0AAU6FMW7-F1
#
_entry.id   AF-A0AAU6FMW7-F1
#
_cell.length_a   1.000
_cell.length_b   1.000
_cell.length_c   1.000
_cell.angle_alpha   90.00
_cell.angle_beta   90.00
_cell.angle_gamma   90.00
#
_symmetry.space_group_name_H-M   'P 1'
#
loop_
_entity.id
_entity.type
_entity.pdbx_description
1 polymer ?
#
loop_
_entity_poly.entity_id
_entity_poly.type
_entity_poly.pdbx_seq_one_letter_code
_entity_poly.pdbx_strand_id
1 'polypeptide(L)'
;MRIRNSISTAVVVATATVGMIAATGSPAQADWVPPFRKCTSFDQNGFKGDVCVDRIGLGPQEFLGLGHIQEFPSNCAKFRVDVVDPDGTAVRSVNNIPCATAAVGTARYLAELHVNGRAYARLVSFDSAGNTLLSVNSEIIVSPFDHH
;
A
#
# COMPACT_ATOMS: atom_id res chain seq x y z
N MET A 1 -20.08 68.18 10.10
CA MET A 1 -21.48 67.77 10.35
C MET A 1 -22.12 67.38 9.01
N ARG A 2 -22.66 66.15 8.91
CA ARG A 2 -23.59 65.59 7.88
C ARG A 2 -23.11 65.36 6.41
N ILE A 3 -22.69 64.12 6.16
CA ILE A 3 -23.20 63.07 5.23
C ILE A 3 -24.21 63.46 4.12
N ARG A 4 -23.96 62.95 2.89
CA ARG A 4 -24.82 62.12 1.97
C ARG A 4 -24.40 62.36 0.51
N ASN A 5 -24.48 61.46 -0.47
CA ASN A 5 -24.68 60.01 -0.60
C ASN A 5 -24.28 59.67 -2.05
N SER A 6 -23.84 58.43 -2.27
CA SER A 6 -23.48 57.75 -3.51
C SER A 6 -24.56 57.72 -4.61
N ILE A 7 -24.16 57.63 -5.90
CA ILE A 7 -24.77 56.76 -6.90
C ILE A 7 -23.69 56.23 -7.87
N SER A 8 -23.69 54.90 -8.07
CA SER A 8 -22.87 54.10 -8.98
C SER A 8 -23.22 54.26 -10.46
N THR A 9 -22.28 53.94 -11.35
CA THR A 9 -22.54 53.16 -12.58
C THR A 9 -21.24 52.53 -13.06
N ALA A 10 -21.33 51.28 -13.51
CA ALA A 10 -20.22 50.36 -13.77
C ALA A 10 -19.93 50.19 -15.28
N VAL A 11 -18.63 50.03 -15.60
CA VAL A 11 -17.96 49.05 -16.50
C VAL A 11 -18.51 48.92 -17.94
N VAL A 12 -17.71 48.98 -19.01
CA VAL A 12 -16.88 47.89 -19.59
C VAL A 12 -15.79 48.50 -20.48
N VAL A 13 -14.51 48.11 -20.28
CA VAL A 13 -13.43 48.34 -21.25
C VAL A 13 -13.19 47.06 -22.03
N ALA A 14 -13.10 47.20 -23.35
CA ALA A 14 -13.00 46.14 -24.32
C ALA A 14 -11.59 45.51 -24.40
N THR A 15 -11.62 44.19 -24.60
CA THR A 15 -10.70 43.31 -25.35
C THR A 15 -9.32 43.84 -25.77
N ALA A 16 -8.28 43.15 -25.32
CA ALA A 16 -7.23 42.59 -26.18
C ALA A 16 -6.30 41.69 -25.35
N THR A 17 -6.31 40.37 -25.58
CA THR A 17 -5.15 39.53 -25.24
C THR A 17 -4.76 38.68 -26.44
N VAL A 18 -3.60 39.07 -26.98
CA VAL A 18 -2.69 38.29 -27.80
C VAL A 18 -2.37 36.97 -27.09
N GLY A 19 -2.21 35.92 -27.90
CA GLY A 19 -2.13 34.55 -27.46
C GLY A 19 -1.06 34.24 -26.43
N MET A 20 -1.37 33.23 -25.63
CA MET A 20 -0.44 32.14 -25.31
C MET A 20 -1.30 30.88 -25.30
N ILE A 21 -0.88 29.87 -26.05
CA ILE A 21 -1.30 28.49 -25.81
C ILE A 21 -0.72 28.16 -24.43
N ALA A 22 -1.46 28.46 -23.37
CA ALA A 22 -1.24 27.82 -22.09
C ALA A 22 -1.63 26.36 -22.33
N ALA A 23 -0.65 25.51 -22.59
CA ALA A 23 -0.76 24.12 -22.20
C ALA A 23 -0.95 24.15 -20.68
N THR A 24 -2.20 24.27 -20.25
CA THR A 24 -2.61 23.92 -18.91
C THR A 24 -2.36 22.43 -18.83
N GLY A 25 -1.12 22.06 -18.52
CA GLY A 25 -0.83 20.80 -17.87
C GLY A 25 -1.68 20.86 -16.62
N SER A 26 -2.86 20.24 -16.69
CA SER A 26 -3.63 19.89 -15.51
C SER A 26 -2.63 19.34 -14.51
N PRO A 27 -2.63 19.78 -13.23
CA PRO A 27 -1.82 19.10 -12.23
C PRO A 27 -2.18 17.63 -12.39
N ALA A 28 -1.16 16.80 -12.67
CA ALA A 28 -1.33 15.38 -12.88
C ALA A 28 -2.29 14.90 -11.79
N GLN A 29 -3.52 14.60 -12.21
CA GLN A 29 -4.55 14.17 -11.30
C GLN A 29 -3.94 12.92 -10.69
N ALA A 30 -3.59 12.99 -9.40
CA ALA A 30 -3.06 11.82 -8.70
C ALA A 30 -4.14 10.77 -8.88
N ASP A 31 -3.94 9.87 -9.84
CA ASP A 31 -4.97 8.93 -10.27
C ASP A 31 -5.35 8.18 -9.01
N TRP A 32 -6.57 8.42 -8.55
CA TRP A 32 -7.06 7.80 -7.35
C TRP A 32 -7.21 6.33 -7.68
N VAL A 33 -6.24 5.54 -7.26
CA VAL A 33 -6.29 4.10 -7.40
C VAL A 33 -6.81 3.56 -6.07
N PRO A 34 -8.00 2.93 -6.06
CA PRO A 34 -8.57 2.38 -4.84
C PRO A 34 -7.60 1.41 -4.16
N PRO A 35 -7.63 1.31 -2.82
CA PRO A 35 -6.88 0.28 -2.12
C PRO A 35 -7.28 -1.09 -2.68
N PHE A 36 -6.26 -1.86 -3.06
CA PHE A 36 -6.43 -3.16 -3.69
C PHE A 36 -5.70 -4.19 -2.85
N ARG A 37 -6.37 -5.32 -2.56
CA ARG A 37 -5.87 -6.40 -1.72
C ARG A 37 -5.77 -7.69 -2.52
N LYS A 38 -4.67 -8.39 -2.37
CA LYS A 38 -4.43 -9.72 -2.91
C LYS A 38 -4.08 -10.66 -1.77
N CYS A 39 -4.79 -11.77 -1.69
CA CYS A 39 -4.61 -12.75 -0.62
C CYS A 39 -4.35 -14.14 -1.19
N THR A 40 -3.57 -14.92 -0.47
CA THR A 40 -3.39 -16.35 -0.70
C THR A 40 -3.75 -17.08 0.58
N SER A 41 -4.82 -17.88 0.49
CA SER A 41 -5.21 -18.80 1.55
C SER A 41 -4.26 -20.00 1.58
N PHE A 42 -4.00 -20.51 2.77
CA PHE A 42 -3.20 -21.72 2.97
C PHE A 42 -3.84 -22.63 4.01
N ASP A 43 -3.69 -23.93 3.78
CA ASP A 43 -4.05 -25.01 4.69
C ASP A 43 -3.01 -26.13 4.50
N GLN A 44 -1.92 -26.07 5.28
CA GLN A 44 -0.80 -27.00 5.15
C GLN A 44 0.00 -27.10 6.44
N ASN A 45 0.58 -28.28 6.72
CA ASN A 45 1.45 -28.53 7.87
C ASN A 45 0.84 -28.15 9.23
N GLY A 46 -0.48 -28.29 9.38
CA GLY A 46 -1.22 -27.88 10.58
C GLY A 46 -1.39 -26.36 10.72
N PHE A 47 -1.04 -25.59 9.70
CA PHE A 47 -1.33 -24.16 9.61
C PHE A 47 -2.52 -23.92 8.70
N LYS A 48 -3.39 -22.99 9.12
CA LYS A 48 -4.52 -22.51 8.31
C LYS A 48 -4.66 -21.01 8.43
N GLY A 49 -4.87 -20.33 7.32
CA GLY A 49 -5.01 -18.88 7.31
C GLY A 49 -4.85 -18.27 5.93
N ASP A 50 -4.54 -16.97 5.92
CA ASP A 50 -4.38 -16.17 4.71
C ASP A 50 -3.19 -15.22 4.86
N VAL A 51 -2.42 -15.04 3.78
CA VAL A 51 -1.43 -13.98 3.67
C VAL A 51 -1.87 -13.00 2.59
N CYS A 52 -1.94 -11.73 2.93
CA CYS A 52 -2.41 -10.69 2.02
C CYS A 52 -1.37 -9.59 1.85
N VAL A 53 -1.30 -9.03 0.65
CA VAL A 53 -0.67 -7.75 0.40
C VAL A 53 -1.75 -6.76 0.00
N ASP A 54 -1.68 -5.56 0.55
CA ASP A 54 -2.52 -4.43 0.16
C ASP A 54 -1.65 -3.36 -0.44
N ARG A 55 -2.20 -2.67 -1.44
CA ARG A 55 -1.79 -1.30 -1.72
C ARG A 55 -2.62 -0.36 -0.85
N ILE A 56 -1.97 0.37 0.03
CA ILE A 56 -2.62 1.36 0.91
C ILE A 56 -2.11 2.76 0.54
N GLY A 57 -2.95 3.79 0.64
CA GLY A 57 -2.54 5.18 0.42
C GLY A 57 -2.80 5.77 -0.98
N LEU A 58 -2.60 7.09 -1.07
CA LEU A 58 -2.78 7.91 -2.27
C LEU A 58 -1.48 8.07 -3.09
N GLY A 59 -0.35 7.63 -2.53
CA GLY A 59 0.94 7.65 -3.20
C GLY A 59 1.10 6.50 -4.21
N PRO A 60 2.10 6.58 -5.10
CA PRO A 60 2.25 5.62 -6.18
C PRO A 60 2.60 4.20 -5.69
N GLN A 61 3.26 4.05 -4.53
CA GLN A 61 3.88 2.78 -4.12
C GLN A 61 3.94 2.59 -2.60
N GLU A 62 2.79 2.32 -2.00
CA GLU A 62 2.71 1.99 -0.58
C GLU A 62 2.00 0.65 -0.39
N PHE A 63 2.70 -0.28 0.26
CA PHE A 63 2.27 -1.66 0.42
C PHE A 63 2.20 -2.06 1.89
N LEU A 64 1.20 -2.87 2.21
CA LEU A 64 1.00 -3.46 3.53
C LEU A 64 0.90 -4.98 3.39
N GLY A 65 1.85 -5.69 3.97
CA GLY A 65 1.77 -7.14 4.14
C GLY A 65 1.01 -7.49 5.40
N LEU A 66 0.14 -8.48 5.32
CA LEU A 66 -0.75 -8.94 6.38
C LEU A 66 -0.72 -10.47 6.46
N GLY A 67 -0.64 -11.01 7.66
CA GLY A 67 -0.87 -12.43 7.91
C GLY A 67 -2.07 -12.61 8.83
N HIS A 68 -3.01 -13.47 8.46
CA HIS A 68 -4.15 -13.87 9.29
C HIS A 68 -4.06 -15.37 9.58
N ILE A 69 -3.97 -15.74 10.86
CA ILE A 69 -3.78 -17.13 11.29
C ILE A 69 -5.03 -17.64 12.01
N GLN A 70 -5.60 -18.71 11.46
CA GLN A 70 -6.76 -19.41 12.01
C GLN A 70 -6.30 -20.61 12.86
N GLU A 71 -5.34 -21.38 12.36
CA GLU A 71 -4.79 -22.56 13.03
C GLU A 71 -3.27 -22.63 12.83
N PHE A 72 -2.56 -23.23 13.79
CA PHE A 72 -1.12 -23.46 13.74
C PHE A 72 -0.75 -24.67 14.62
N PRO A 73 0.35 -25.39 14.32
CA PRO A 73 0.79 -26.53 15.10
C PRO A 73 1.40 -26.08 16.44
N SER A 74 1.40 -26.97 17.43
CA SER A 74 1.86 -26.69 18.80
C SER A 74 3.34 -26.34 18.93
N ASN A 75 4.16 -26.69 17.93
CA ASN A 75 5.58 -26.35 17.86
C ASN A 75 5.85 -24.96 17.24
N CYS A 76 4.81 -24.22 16.84
CA CYS A 76 4.93 -22.83 16.40
C CYS A 76 5.33 -21.93 17.58
N ALA A 77 6.44 -21.20 17.44
CA ALA A 77 6.87 -20.22 18.44
C ALA A 77 6.59 -18.78 18.02
N LYS A 78 6.86 -18.44 16.75
CA LYS A 78 6.65 -17.09 16.23
C LYS A 78 6.40 -17.03 14.72
N PHE A 79 5.83 -15.92 14.29
CA PHE A 79 5.66 -15.52 12.91
C PHE A 79 6.52 -14.30 12.56
N ARG A 80 6.75 -14.16 11.25
CA ARG A 80 7.24 -12.97 10.58
C ARG A 80 6.33 -12.67 9.40
N VAL A 81 5.99 -11.40 9.21
CA VAL A 81 5.34 -10.92 8.00
C VAL A 81 6.27 -9.96 7.30
N ASP A 82 6.52 -10.20 6.01
CA ASP A 82 7.34 -9.38 5.15
C ASP A 82 6.47 -8.72 4.07
N VAL A 83 6.83 -7.51 3.66
CA VAL A 83 6.59 -7.02 2.30
C VAL A 83 7.86 -7.32 1.51
N VAL A 84 7.69 -7.94 0.35
CA VAL A 84 8.76 -8.50 -0.47
C VAL A 84 8.64 -7.93 -1.88
N ASP A 85 9.77 -7.56 -2.47
CA ASP A 85 9.85 -7.22 -3.89
C ASP A 85 9.73 -8.48 -4.77
N PRO A 86 9.48 -8.35 -6.09
CA PRO A 86 9.31 -9.50 -6.98
C PRO A 86 10.56 -10.38 -7.11
N ASP A 87 11.73 -9.84 -6.79
CA ASP A 87 13.03 -10.50 -6.75
C ASP A 87 13.28 -11.29 -5.46
N GLY A 88 12.38 -11.19 -4.48
CA GLY A 88 12.32 -12.04 -3.28
C GLY A 88 12.99 -11.45 -2.04
N THR A 89 13.53 -10.24 -2.13
CA THR A 89 14.12 -9.47 -1.04
C THR A 89 13.04 -8.86 -0.16
N ALA A 90 13.14 -9.10 1.15
CA ALA A 90 12.24 -8.45 2.10
C ALA A 90 12.60 -6.96 2.21
N VAL A 91 11.77 -6.08 1.68
CA VAL A 91 11.94 -4.63 1.78
C VAL A 91 11.50 -4.09 3.14
N ARG A 92 10.56 -4.78 3.79
CA ARG A 92 10.15 -4.50 5.17
C ARG A 92 9.67 -5.78 5.86
N SER A 93 9.98 -5.92 7.13
CA SER A 93 9.53 -7.04 7.96
C SER A 93 8.97 -6.57 9.29
N VAL A 94 8.00 -7.32 9.79
CA VAL A 94 7.63 -7.36 11.21
C VAL A 94 7.86 -8.77 11.72
N ASN A 95 8.69 -8.87 12.75
CA ASN A 95 9.24 -10.11 13.28
C ASN A 95 8.72 -10.37 14.71
N ASN A 96 8.96 -11.59 15.20
CA ASN A 96 8.68 -11.99 16.58
C ASN A 96 7.20 -11.82 16.97
N ILE A 97 6.29 -12.05 16.03
CA ILE A 97 4.85 -12.10 16.30
C ILE A 97 4.57 -13.44 16.99
N PRO A 98 4.07 -13.49 18.23
CA PRO A 98 3.86 -14.77 18.92
C PRO A 98 2.79 -15.62 18.21
N CYS A 99 2.93 -16.95 18.27
CA CYS A 99 1.90 -17.85 17.74
C CYS A 99 0.68 -17.87 18.67
N ALA A 100 -0.38 -17.15 18.27
CA ALA A 100 -1.67 -17.11 18.96
C ALA A 100 -2.80 -17.06 17.92
N THR A 101 -3.95 -17.64 18.26
CA THR A 101 -5.16 -17.56 17.42
C THR A 101 -5.58 -16.10 17.33
N ALA A 102 -5.79 -15.58 16.11
CA ALA A 102 -5.99 -14.15 15.80
C ALA A 102 -4.73 -13.26 15.73
N ALA A 103 -3.52 -13.83 15.65
CA ALA A 103 -2.33 -13.02 15.38
C ALA A 103 -2.42 -12.37 13.98
N VAL A 104 -2.46 -11.04 13.93
CA VAL A 104 -2.38 -10.23 12.72
C VAL A 104 -1.06 -9.48 12.71
N GLY A 105 -0.08 -10.01 11.99
CA GLY A 105 1.19 -9.33 11.73
C GLY A 105 1.05 -8.37 10.55
N THR A 106 1.49 -7.12 10.68
CA THR A 106 1.42 -6.14 9.59
C THR A 106 2.80 -5.54 9.30
N ALA A 107 3.26 -5.59 8.05
CA ALA A 107 4.50 -4.94 7.62
C ALA A 107 4.18 -3.88 6.57
N ARG A 108 4.61 -2.63 6.77
CA ARG A 108 4.30 -1.51 5.86
C ARG A 108 5.56 -0.97 5.20
N TYR A 109 5.55 -0.92 3.88
CA TYR A 109 6.62 -0.34 3.07
C TYR A 109 6.10 0.88 2.30
N LEU A 110 6.77 2.01 2.50
CA LEU A 110 6.56 3.28 1.79
C LEU A 110 7.77 3.47 0.89
N ALA A 111 7.61 3.30 -0.42
CA ALA A 111 8.67 3.58 -1.37
C ALA A 111 8.40 4.94 -2.03
N GLU A 112 9.23 5.94 -1.76
CA GLU A 112 9.58 6.88 -2.81
C GLU A 112 10.60 6.15 -3.71
N LEU A 113 10.13 5.68 -4.87
CA LEU A 113 10.88 4.90 -5.87
C LEU A 113 11.30 3.47 -5.47
N HIS A 114 10.44 2.49 -5.78
CA HIS A 114 10.89 1.18 -6.27
C HIS A 114 10.37 1.01 -7.71
N VAL A 115 11.26 0.92 -8.68
CA VAL A 115 11.01 1.18 -10.13
C VAL A 115 9.85 0.37 -10.72
N ASN A 116 9.60 -0.84 -10.21
CA ASN A 116 8.66 -1.77 -10.83
C ASN A 116 7.27 -1.79 -10.17
N GLY A 117 6.98 -0.99 -9.14
CA GLY A 117 5.63 -0.91 -8.55
C GLY A 117 5.01 -2.24 -8.11
N ARG A 118 5.78 -3.30 -7.87
CA ARG A 118 5.27 -4.65 -7.61
C ARG A 118 5.72 -5.13 -6.24
N ALA A 119 4.84 -5.82 -5.52
CA ALA A 119 5.17 -6.40 -4.23
C ALA A 119 4.24 -7.57 -3.88
N TYR A 120 4.70 -8.47 -3.01
CA TYR A 120 3.87 -9.46 -2.35
C TYR A 120 4.17 -9.51 -0.86
N ALA A 121 3.27 -10.12 -0.09
CA ALA A 121 3.46 -10.36 1.31
C ALA A 121 3.97 -11.78 1.53
N ARG A 122 4.92 -11.95 2.44
CA ARG A 122 5.40 -13.28 2.85
C ARG A 122 5.15 -13.49 4.33
N LEU A 123 4.42 -14.53 4.66
CA LEU A 123 4.27 -15.03 6.02
C LEU A 123 5.24 -16.18 6.24
N VAL A 124 6.04 -16.09 7.30
CA VAL A 124 6.97 -17.16 7.72
C VAL A 124 6.67 -17.53 9.16
N SER A 125 6.63 -18.82 9.47
CA SER A 125 6.53 -19.34 10.84
C SER A 125 7.82 -20.05 11.24
N PHE A 126 8.16 -19.97 12.54
CA PHE A 126 9.34 -20.57 13.12
C PHE A 126 9.00 -21.35 14.39
N ASP A 127 9.74 -22.42 14.63
CA ASP A 127 9.79 -23.09 15.94
C ASP A 127 10.66 -22.31 16.94
N SER A 128 10.78 -22.84 18.16
CA SER A 128 11.58 -22.23 19.22
C SER A 128 13.09 -22.25 18.96
N ALA A 129 13.57 -23.15 18.10
CA ALA A 129 14.96 -23.22 17.65
C ALA A 129 15.25 -22.27 16.47
N GLY A 130 14.21 -21.67 15.87
CA GLY A 130 14.32 -20.79 14.72
C GLY A 130 14.24 -21.51 13.37
N ASN A 131 13.89 -22.79 13.33
CA ASN A 131 13.67 -23.51 12.07
C ASN A 131 12.37 -23.04 11.43
N THR A 132 12.37 -22.85 10.12
CA THR A 132 11.17 -22.50 9.36
C THR A 132 10.19 -23.68 9.31
N LEU A 133 8.96 -23.45 9.77
CA LEU A 133 7.86 -24.42 9.72
C LEU A 133 6.92 -24.17 8.53
N LEU A 134 6.79 -22.90 8.14
CA LEU A 134 5.91 -22.45 7.08
C LEU A 134 6.55 -21.26 6.38
N SER A 135 6.43 -21.20 5.06
CA SER A 135 6.60 -19.97 4.28
C SER A 135 5.53 -19.91 3.21
N VAL A 136 4.69 -18.89 3.25
CA VAL A 136 3.63 -18.66 2.25
C VAL A 136 3.76 -17.26 1.72
N ASN A 137 3.64 -17.14 0.39
CA ASN A 137 3.62 -15.87 -0.30
C ASN A 137 2.18 -15.56 -0.72
N SER A 138 1.78 -14.30 -0.64
CA SER A 138 0.57 -13.84 -1.31
C SER A 138 0.78 -13.81 -2.82
N GLU A 139 -0.30 -13.64 -3.58
CA GLU A 139 -0.21 -13.14 -4.95
C GLU A 139 0.53 -11.78 -4.98
N ILE A 140 1.20 -11.53 -6.10
CA ILE A 140 1.86 -10.25 -6.36
C ILE A 140 0.80 -9.19 -6.69
N ILE A 141 0.89 -8.03 -6.06
CA ILE A 141 0.24 -6.81 -6.52
C ILE A 141 1.17 -6.09 -7.49
N VAL A 142 0.59 -5.60 -8.57
CA VAL A 142 1.21 -4.67 -9.52
C VAL A 142 0.56 -3.30 -9.32
N SER A 143 1.36 -2.27 -9.10
CA SER A 143 0.90 -0.89 -9.06
C SER A 143 0.45 -0.50 -10.45
N PRO A 144 -0.69 0.18 -10.63
CA PRO A 144 -1.09 0.68 -11.95
C PRO A 144 -0.16 1.78 -12.48
N PHE A 145 0.74 2.29 -11.65
CA PHE A 145 1.83 3.19 -12.05
C PHE A 145 3.09 2.44 -12.50
N ASP A 146 3.05 1.10 -12.52
CA ASP A 146 4.08 0.29 -13.15
C ASP A 146 3.89 0.36 -14.68
N HIS A 147 4.86 0.95 -15.37
CA HIS A 147 4.84 1.14 -16.83
C HIS A 147 5.74 0.14 -17.57
N HIS A 148 6.20 -0.90 -16.89
CA HIS A 148 7.11 -1.92 -17.41
C HIS A 148 6.39 -3.18 -17.91
#